data_AF-A0A7C2LXN2-F1
#
_entry.id   AF-A0A7C2LXN2-F1
#
_cell.length_a   1.000
_cell.length_b   1.000
_cell.length_c   1.000
_cell.angle_alpha   90.00
_cell.angle_beta   90.00
_cell.angle_gamma   90.00
#
_symmetry.space_group_name_H-M   'P 1'
#
loop_
_entity.id
_entity.type
_entity.pdbx_description
1 polymer ?
#
loop_
_entity_poly.entity_id
_entity_poly.type
_entity_poly.pdbx_seq_one_letter_code
_entity_poly.pdbx_strand_id
1 'polypeptide(L)'
;MPARSAARATRTAKRAQPAGKTAAADKPRCGLCGKRSRLTRTECCGQWICDDADSYVLFSYARNSCWRNHRRYTLCGHHYREGHQGRWQDCAKCRSGIKTEMYVYYGTNEYNFEKLADPPTFEPTRCAACNRVIKLATEGYTISRGGTYCARCRPLPF
;
A
#
# COMPACT_ATOMS: atom_id res chain seq x y z
N MET A 1 -43.53 -4.59 -72.26
CA MET A 1 -43.22 -5.79 -71.43
C MET A 1 -41.85 -6.30 -71.85
N PRO A 2 -41.00 -6.86 -70.97
CA PRO A 2 -41.12 -7.20 -69.54
C PRO A 2 -40.05 -6.43 -68.70
N ALA A 3 -39.80 -6.54 -67.40
CA ALA A 3 -40.39 -7.09 -66.17
C ALA A 3 -39.67 -6.34 -65.02
N ARG A 4 -40.36 -5.71 -64.06
CA ARG A 4 -40.59 -6.22 -62.69
C ARG A 4 -39.40 -6.95 -62.03
N SER A 5 -38.86 -6.37 -60.95
CA SER A 5 -38.65 -6.99 -59.61
C SER A 5 -37.90 -6.02 -58.68
N ALA A 6 -38.51 -5.60 -57.57
CA ALA A 6 -38.30 -6.08 -56.17
C ALA A 6 -36.95 -5.59 -55.58
N ALA A 7 -36.86 -5.02 -54.37
CA ALA A 7 -37.44 -5.51 -53.13
C ALA A 7 -37.61 -4.40 -52.07
N ARG A 8 -38.67 -4.56 -51.28
CA ARG A 8 -39.07 -3.74 -50.12
C ARG A 8 -38.19 -4.13 -48.92
N ALA A 9 -37.26 -3.27 -48.51
CA ALA A 9 -36.49 -3.48 -47.28
C ALA A 9 -37.35 -3.16 -46.06
N THR A 10 -37.67 -4.19 -45.28
CA THR A 10 -38.43 -4.15 -44.04
C THR A 10 -37.59 -3.54 -42.92
N ARG A 11 -38.04 -2.40 -42.36
CA ARG A 11 -37.52 -1.84 -41.11
C ARG A 11 -37.82 -2.80 -39.96
N THR A 12 -36.84 -3.59 -39.57
CA THR A 12 -36.90 -4.39 -38.33
C THR A 12 -36.45 -3.52 -37.16
N ALA A 13 -37.42 -3.05 -36.38
CA ALA A 13 -37.19 -2.44 -35.08
C ALA A 13 -36.72 -3.52 -34.09
N LYS A 14 -35.42 -3.64 -33.84
CA LYS A 14 -34.89 -4.44 -32.73
C LYS A 14 -34.81 -3.60 -31.46
N ARG A 15 -35.91 -3.71 -30.70
CA ARG A 15 -36.07 -3.66 -29.24
C ARG A 15 -34.81 -3.27 -28.46
N ALA A 16 -34.84 -2.09 -27.84
CA ALA A 16 -33.87 -1.68 -26.83
C ALA A 16 -33.88 -2.68 -25.67
N GLN A 17 -32.69 -3.18 -25.33
CA GLN A 17 -32.49 -4.02 -24.14
C GLN A 17 -32.69 -3.16 -22.90
N PRO A 18 -33.38 -3.65 -21.85
CA PRO A 18 -33.49 -2.91 -20.61
C PRO A 18 -32.10 -2.76 -20.00
N ALA A 19 -31.71 -1.52 -19.73
CA ALA A 19 -30.47 -1.18 -19.05
C ALA A 19 -30.32 -2.05 -17.80
N GLY A 20 -29.26 -2.86 -17.79
CA GLY A 20 -28.90 -3.67 -16.65
C GLY A 20 -28.87 -2.80 -15.41
N LYS A 21 -29.60 -3.24 -14.38
CA LYS A 21 -29.59 -2.68 -13.03
C LYS A 21 -28.15 -2.29 -12.67
N THR A 22 -27.89 -1.00 -12.54
CA THR A 22 -26.67 -0.53 -11.88
C THR A 22 -26.68 -1.17 -10.50
N ALA A 23 -25.78 -2.14 -10.30
CA ALA A 23 -25.54 -2.70 -8.98
C ALA A 23 -25.37 -1.52 -8.03
N ALA A 24 -26.24 -1.41 -7.03
CA ALA A 24 -26.15 -0.37 -6.02
C ALA A 24 -24.70 -0.34 -5.54
N ALA A 25 -23.99 0.77 -5.79
CA ALA A 25 -22.58 0.87 -5.49
C ALA A 25 -22.39 0.54 -4.01
N ASP A 26 -21.77 -0.60 -3.75
CA ASP A 26 -21.57 -1.11 -2.40
C ASP A 26 -20.83 -0.02 -1.61
N LYS A 27 -21.38 0.41 -0.47
CA LYS A 27 -20.85 1.56 0.28
C LYS A 27 -19.34 1.39 0.51
N PRO A 28 -18.53 2.46 0.36
CA PRO A 28 -17.08 2.35 0.47
C PRO A 28 -16.66 1.73 1.82
N ARG A 29 -15.56 0.98 1.79
CA ARG A 29 -14.94 0.33 2.95
C ARG A 29 -13.43 0.49 2.88
N CYS A 30 -12.78 0.53 4.03
CA CYS A 30 -11.33 0.52 4.14
C CYS A 30 -10.79 -0.76 3.50
N GLY A 31 -9.90 -0.65 2.52
CA GLY A 31 -9.34 -1.83 1.86
C GLY A 31 -8.31 -2.60 2.69
N LEU A 32 -7.87 -2.08 3.86
CA LEU A 32 -6.96 -2.79 4.77
C LEU A 32 -7.69 -3.53 5.90
N CYS A 33 -8.72 -2.91 6.49
CA CYS A 33 -9.39 -3.49 7.66
C CYS A 33 -10.91 -3.72 7.48
N GLY A 34 -11.49 -3.33 6.34
CA GLY A 34 -12.89 -3.57 6.00
C GLY A 34 -13.92 -2.66 6.68
N LYS A 35 -13.51 -1.77 7.60
CA LYS A 35 -14.41 -0.80 8.26
C LYS A 35 -15.09 0.12 7.24
N ARG A 36 -16.33 0.53 7.52
CA ARG A 36 -17.14 1.42 6.64
C ARG A 36 -17.28 2.86 7.17
N SER A 37 -16.86 3.13 8.40
CA SER A 37 -16.94 4.45 9.04
C SER A 37 -15.62 5.20 8.95
N ARG A 38 -15.69 6.55 8.97
CA ARG A 38 -14.54 7.48 8.92
C ARG A 38 -13.53 7.06 7.87
N LEU A 39 -13.88 7.25 6.59
CA LEU A 39 -13.04 6.86 5.47
C LEU A 39 -12.54 8.09 4.72
N THR A 40 -11.29 8.02 4.29
CA THR A 40 -10.65 8.96 3.36
C THR A 40 -10.04 8.19 2.20
N ARG A 41 -9.49 8.90 1.22
CA ARG A 41 -8.72 8.31 0.11
C ARG A 41 -7.23 8.57 0.29
N THR A 42 -6.41 7.57 -0.02
CA THR A 42 -4.96 7.75 -0.01
C THR A 42 -4.52 8.67 -1.16
N GLU A 43 -3.62 9.60 -0.86
CA GLU A 43 -3.03 10.50 -1.86
C GLU A 43 -2.14 9.76 -2.86
N CYS A 44 -1.53 8.66 -2.43
CA CYS A 44 -0.53 7.91 -3.19
C CYS A 44 -1.13 6.88 -4.18
N CYS A 45 -2.30 6.30 -3.88
CA CYS A 45 -2.88 5.22 -4.70
C CYS A 45 -4.43 5.25 -4.80
N GLY A 46 -5.07 6.29 -4.26
CA GLY A 46 -6.51 6.52 -4.40
C GLY A 46 -7.41 5.50 -3.71
N GLN A 47 -6.88 4.64 -2.83
CA GLN A 47 -7.64 3.60 -2.16
C GLN A 47 -8.43 4.15 -0.97
N TRP A 48 -9.63 3.61 -0.74
CA TRP A 48 -10.40 3.90 0.46
C TRP A 48 -9.70 3.32 1.70
N ILE A 49 -9.49 4.16 2.70
CA ILE A 49 -8.78 3.81 3.94
C ILE A 49 -9.40 4.52 5.14
N CYS A 50 -9.24 3.98 6.34
CA CYS A 50 -9.69 4.66 7.55
C CYS A 50 -8.99 6.02 7.73
N ASP A 51 -9.77 7.04 8.03
CA ASP A 51 -9.32 8.36 8.48
C ASP A 51 -9.23 8.36 10.00
N ASP A 52 -8.16 7.76 10.51
CA ASP A 52 -7.95 7.49 11.93
C ASP A 52 -6.59 8.02 12.42
N ALA A 53 -5.98 8.93 11.66
CA ALA A 53 -4.66 9.49 11.96
C ALA A 53 -4.67 10.35 13.25
N ASP A 54 -5.78 11.05 13.49
CA ASP A 54 -6.07 11.88 14.66
C ASP A 54 -6.17 11.06 15.96
N SER A 55 -6.57 9.78 15.85
CA SER A 55 -6.66 8.85 16.98
C SER A 55 -5.32 8.28 17.43
N TYR A 56 -4.22 8.64 16.76
CA TYR A 56 -2.89 8.16 17.10
C TYR A 56 -2.29 8.94 18.27
N VAL A 57 -2.03 8.26 19.38
CA VAL A 57 -1.30 8.82 20.52
C VAL A 57 0.21 8.73 20.27
N LEU A 58 0.93 9.84 20.34
CA LEU A 58 2.38 9.88 20.18
C LEU A 58 3.07 8.95 21.20
N PHE A 59 4.12 8.24 20.79
CA PHE A 59 4.83 7.22 21.58
C PHE A 59 4.02 5.96 21.97
N SER A 60 2.76 5.81 21.54
CA SER A 60 1.98 4.59 21.79
C SER A 60 2.40 3.39 20.95
N TYR A 61 3.13 3.62 19.84
CA TYR A 61 3.43 2.61 18.81
C TYR A 61 2.19 1.87 18.27
N ALA A 62 0.99 2.42 18.47
CA ALA A 62 -0.26 1.77 18.11
C ALA A 62 -0.35 1.57 16.59
N ARG A 63 -0.76 0.36 16.19
CA ARG A 63 -1.02 -0.03 14.79
C ARG A 63 -2.49 0.18 14.40
N ASN A 64 -3.24 0.90 15.21
CA ASN A 64 -4.67 1.12 15.04
C ASN A 64 -5.01 2.09 13.90
N SER A 65 -4.04 2.87 13.39
CA SER A 65 -4.28 3.83 12.30
C SER A 65 -3.90 3.28 10.92
N CYS A 66 -4.90 2.94 10.10
CA CYS A 66 -4.68 2.38 8.76
C CYS A 66 -3.98 3.41 7.86
N TRP A 67 -4.47 4.65 7.81
CA TRP A 67 -3.90 5.69 6.94
C TRP A 67 -2.46 6.00 7.32
N ARG A 68 -2.18 6.19 8.62
CA ARG A 68 -0.83 6.50 9.10
C ARG A 68 0.13 5.36 8.80
N ASN A 69 -0.27 4.12 9.04
CA ASN A 69 0.60 2.97 8.81
C ASN A 69 0.85 2.75 7.32
N HIS A 70 -0.17 2.91 6.47
CA HIS A 70 0.01 2.87 5.02
C HIS A 70 1.00 3.95 4.57
N ARG A 71 0.81 5.20 5.00
CA ARG A 71 1.68 6.33 4.63
C ARG A 71 3.12 6.19 5.14
N ARG A 72 3.32 5.59 6.32
CA ARG A 72 4.63 5.51 6.99
C ARG A 72 5.42 4.24 6.65
N TYR A 73 4.75 3.11 6.48
CA TYR A 73 5.39 1.80 6.44
C TYR A 73 5.26 1.10 5.09
N THR A 74 4.87 1.78 4.01
CA THR A 74 4.79 1.16 2.67
C THR A 74 5.69 1.86 1.66
N LEU A 75 6.11 1.12 0.62
CA LEU A 75 6.84 1.71 -0.50
C LEU A 75 5.96 2.69 -1.27
N CYS A 76 4.67 2.41 -1.42
CA CYS A 76 3.70 3.31 -2.05
C CYS A 76 3.65 4.68 -1.32
N GLY A 77 3.50 4.66 0.01
CA GLY A 77 3.48 5.88 0.83
C GLY A 77 4.82 6.62 0.83
N HIS A 78 5.94 5.90 0.93
CA HIS A 78 7.28 6.50 0.87
C HIS A 78 7.54 7.15 -0.50
N HIS A 79 7.30 6.41 -1.59
CA HIS A 79 7.50 6.88 -2.96
C HIS A 79 6.76 8.19 -3.25
N TYR A 80 5.50 8.29 -2.81
CA TYR A 80 4.70 9.51 -2.96
C TYR A 80 5.27 10.68 -2.16
N ARG A 81 5.67 10.47 -0.90
CA ARG A 81 6.22 11.52 -0.03
C ARG A 81 7.56 12.08 -0.51
N GLU A 82 8.38 11.24 -1.13
CA GLU A 82 9.64 11.67 -1.74
C GLU A 82 9.43 12.33 -3.13
N GLY A 83 8.19 12.39 -3.63
CA GLY A 83 7.88 13.00 -4.93
C GLY A 83 8.49 12.26 -6.12
N HIS A 84 8.74 10.96 -5.96
CA HIS A 84 9.27 10.15 -7.04
C HIS A 84 8.23 9.96 -8.16
N GLN A 85 8.71 9.85 -9.39
CA GLN A 85 7.87 9.66 -10.57
C GLN A 85 7.77 8.18 -10.93
N GLY A 86 6.67 7.82 -11.61
CA GLY A 86 6.42 6.47 -12.09
C GLY A 86 5.84 5.54 -11.03
N ARG A 87 6.04 4.23 -11.21
CA ARG A 87 5.58 3.20 -10.28
C ARG A 87 6.63 2.98 -9.19
N TRP A 88 6.18 2.81 -7.95
CA TRP A 88 7.07 2.55 -6.83
C TRP A 88 7.82 1.21 -6.95
N GLN A 89 7.20 0.22 -7.60
CA GLN A 89 7.74 -1.12 -7.85
C GLN A 89 9.03 -1.07 -8.69
N ASP A 90 9.09 -0.12 -9.63
CA ASP A 90 10.19 0.03 -10.59
C ASP A 90 11.15 1.16 -10.18
N CYS A 91 10.91 1.80 -9.03
CA CYS A 91 11.62 3.00 -8.63
C CYS A 91 13.00 2.67 -8.05
N ALA A 92 14.05 2.88 -8.85
CA ALA A 92 15.44 2.67 -8.43
C ALA A 92 15.81 3.49 -7.16
N LYS A 93 15.29 4.71 -7.03
CA LYS A 93 15.51 5.55 -5.84
C LYS A 93 14.90 4.95 -4.58
N CYS A 94 13.71 4.36 -4.66
CA CYS A 94 13.11 3.63 -3.53
C CYS A 94 13.92 2.37 -3.20
N ARG A 95 14.46 1.67 -4.21
CA ARG A 95 15.26 0.46 -4.00
C ARG A 95 16.61 0.73 -3.32
N SER A 96 17.28 1.83 -3.65
CA SER A 96 18.60 2.16 -3.10
C SER A 96 18.56 3.10 -1.89
N GLY A 97 17.48 3.86 -1.70
CA GLY A 97 17.37 4.89 -0.65
C GLY A 97 17.10 4.36 0.76
N ILE A 98 16.78 3.07 0.91
CA ILE A 98 16.51 2.43 2.19
C ILE A 98 17.24 1.09 2.28
N LYS A 99 17.58 0.66 3.51
CA LYS A 99 18.20 -0.65 3.74
C LYS A 99 17.32 -1.76 3.14
N THR A 100 17.93 -2.78 2.53
CA THR A 100 17.22 -3.87 1.84
C THR A 100 16.18 -4.56 2.72
N GLU A 101 16.50 -4.83 4.00
CA GLU A 101 15.53 -5.38 4.97
C GLU A 101 14.28 -4.49 5.11
N MET A 102 14.46 -3.16 5.17
CA MET A 102 13.36 -2.20 5.26
C MET A 102 12.60 -2.08 3.94
N TYR A 103 13.30 -2.11 2.81
CA TYR A 103 12.69 -2.12 1.47
C TYR A 103 11.73 -3.30 1.31
N VAL A 104 12.21 -4.50 1.66
CA VAL A 104 11.42 -5.72 1.59
C VAL A 104 10.21 -5.61 2.51
N TYR A 105 10.39 -5.20 3.78
CA TYR A 105 9.27 -5.02 4.70
C TYR A 105 8.24 -4.00 4.16
N TYR A 106 8.68 -2.83 3.70
CA TYR A 106 7.78 -1.80 3.17
C TYR A 106 7.04 -2.26 1.92
N GLY A 107 7.63 -3.12 1.11
CA GLY A 107 6.99 -3.67 -0.08
C GLY A 107 6.02 -4.82 0.19
N THR A 108 6.05 -5.48 1.35
CA THR A 108 5.37 -6.78 1.54
C THR A 108 4.46 -6.88 2.75
N ASN A 109 4.53 -5.92 3.68
CA ASN A 109 3.73 -5.96 4.91
C ASN A 109 2.21 -5.77 4.68
N GLU A 110 1.45 -5.91 5.76
CA GLU A 110 -0.01 -5.88 5.81
C GLU A 110 -0.65 -4.52 5.49
N TYR A 111 0.11 -3.43 5.47
CA TYR A 111 -0.42 -2.10 5.15
C TYR A 111 -0.43 -1.81 3.65
N ASN A 112 0.06 -2.75 2.83
CA ASN A 112 0.09 -2.61 1.37
C ASN A 112 -1.23 -3.06 0.73
N PHE A 113 -1.78 -2.22 -0.15
CA PHE A 113 -2.86 -2.62 -1.06
C PHE A 113 -2.35 -3.46 -2.24
N GLU A 114 -1.11 -3.21 -2.65
CA GLU A 114 -0.39 -3.99 -3.65
C GLU A 114 0.99 -4.35 -3.07
N LYS A 115 1.38 -5.62 -3.16
CA LYS A 115 2.64 -6.11 -2.60
C LYS A 115 3.69 -6.29 -3.68
N LEU A 116 4.95 -6.06 -3.31
CA LEU A 116 6.11 -6.33 -4.14
C LEU A 116 6.18 -7.84 -4.43
N ALA A 117 6.07 -8.21 -5.70
CA ALA A 117 5.98 -9.60 -6.11
C ALA A 117 7.28 -10.38 -5.90
N ASP A 118 8.42 -9.76 -6.18
CA ASP A 118 9.75 -10.38 -6.09
C ASP A 118 10.68 -9.54 -5.19
N PRO A 119 10.54 -9.65 -3.86
CA PRO A 119 11.40 -8.92 -2.94
C PRO A 119 12.83 -9.48 -2.96
N PRO A 120 13.87 -8.61 -2.98
CA PRO A 120 15.25 -9.07 -2.92
C PRO A 120 15.55 -9.79 -1.61
N THR A 121 16.47 -10.76 -1.63
CA THR A 121 17.04 -11.33 -0.41
C THR A 121 17.96 -10.33 0.28
N PHE A 122 18.16 -10.51 1.59
CA PHE A 122 19.05 -9.66 2.38
C PHE A 122 19.67 -10.45 3.53
N GLU A 123 20.85 -10.01 3.94
CA GLU A 123 21.47 -10.48 5.17
C GLU A 123 20.79 -9.83 6.38
N PRO A 124 20.28 -10.61 7.36
CA PRO A 124 19.61 -10.06 8.53
C PRO A 124 20.53 -9.15 9.34
N THR A 125 19.99 -8.03 9.82
CA THR A 125 20.76 -7.16 10.69
C THR A 125 21.01 -7.83 12.04
N ARG A 126 22.26 -7.83 12.52
CA ARG A 126 22.65 -8.42 13.82
C ARG A 126 23.13 -7.36 14.79
N CYS A 127 22.85 -7.59 16.07
CA CYS A 127 23.34 -6.74 17.16
C CYS A 127 24.86 -6.84 17.27
N ALA A 128 25.56 -5.72 17.20
CA ALA A 128 27.02 -5.67 17.32
C ALA A 128 27.55 -6.16 18.68
N ALA A 129 26.72 -6.18 19.74
CA ALA A 129 27.13 -6.61 21.08
C ALA A 129 26.82 -8.09 21.40
N CYS A 130 25.67 -8.61 20.94
CA CYS A 130 25.22 -9.97 21.32
C CYS A 130 24.83 -10.85 20.12
N ASN A 131 25.09 -10.41 18.90
CA ASN A 131 24.89 -11.13 17.64
C ASN A 131 23.47 -11.62 17.32
N ARG A 132 22.47 -11.32 18.17
CA ARG A 132 21.06 -11.62 17.88
C ARG A 132 20.60 -10.89 16.62
N VAL A 133 19.69 -11.50 15.88
CA VAL A 133 19.00 -10.83 14.78
C VAL A 133 18.10 -9.72 15.34
N ILE A 134 18.11 -8.57 14.67
CA ILE A 134 17.26 -7.40 14.93
C ILE A 134 16.31 -7.25 13.76
N LYS A 135 15.01 -7.19 14.01
CA LYS A 135 14.02 -6.87 12.97
C LYS A 135 13.90 -5.37 12.85
N LEU A 136 14.62 -4.76 11.90
CA LEU A 136 14.72 -3.30 11.78
C LEU A 136 13.37 -2.60 11.60
N ALA A 137 12.39 -3.29 11.01
CA ALA A 137 11.07 -2.74 10.77
C ALA A 137 10.18 -2.62 12.02
N THR A 138 10.41 -3.47 13.03
CA THR A 138 9.44 -3.69 14.11
C THR A 138 10.03 -3.66 15.51
N GLU A 139 11.36 -3.70 15.66
CA GLU A 139 12.04 -3.68 16.95
C GLU A 139 12.74 -2.34 17.21
N GLY A 140 12.96 -2.02 18.48
CA GLY A 140 13.79 -0.88 18.90
C GLY A 140 15.28 -1.20 18.76
N TYR A 141 16.02 -0.30 18.11
CA TYR A 141 17.47 -0.39 17.95
C TYR A 141 18.11 1.00 17.93
N THR A 142 19.42 1.01 18.18
CA THR A 142 20.26 2.20 18.06
C THR A 142 21.33 1.95 17.02
N ILE A 143 21.55 2.91 16.12
CA ILE A 143 22.70 2.91 15.19
C ILE A 143 23.75 3.86 15.75
N SER A 144 25.00 3.40 15.82
CA SER A 144 26.16 4.25 16.16
C SER A 144 27.36 3.83 15.32
N ARG A 145 28.51 4.52 15.48
CA ARG A 145 29.76 4.18 14.77
C ARG A 145 30.18 2.72 14.93
N GLY A 146 29.86 2.08 16.06
CA GLY A 146 30.18 0.67 16.34
C GLY A 146 29.19 -0.35 15.75
N GLY A 147 28.17 0.09 15.01
CA GLY A 147 27.18 -0.77 14.39
C GLY A 147 25.76 -0.59 14.94
N THR A 148 24.92 -1.60 14.70
CA THR A 148 23.51 -1.62 15.14
C THR A 148 23.39 -2.39 16.45
N TYR A 149 22.70 -1.82 17.43
CA TYR A 149 22.52 -2.41 18.77
C TYR A 149 21.04 -2.59 19.06
N CYS A 150 20.66 -3.76 19.60
CA CYS A 150 19.30 -3.99 20.06
C CYS A 150 19.01 -3.18 21.33
N ALA A 151 17.74 -2.87 21.57
CA ALA A 151 17.29 -2.15 22.76
C ALA A 151 17.74 -2.78 24.10
N ARG A 152 18.02 -4.09 24.14
CA ARG A 152 18.56 -4.75 25.35
C ARG A 152 20.01 -4.36 25.65
N CYS A 153 20.85 -4.31 24.62
CA CYS A 153 22.29 -4.00 24.80
C CYS A 153 22.56 -2.50 24.87
N ARG A 154 21.69 -1.70 24.23
CA ARG A 154 21.70 -0.23 24.35
C ARG A 154 20.25 0.25 24.47
N PRO A 155 19.74 0.38 25.71
CA PRO A 155 18.42 0.95 25.96
C PRO A 155 18.35 2.37 25.40
N LEU A 156 17.20 2.72 24.82
CA LEU A 156 16.93 4.09 24.42
C LEU A 156 16.70 4.91 25.70
N PRO A 157 17.25 6.13 25.81
CA PRO A 157 16.93 6.99 26.94
C PRO A 157 15.43 7.33 26.89
N PHE A 158 14.73 7.08 27.99
CA PHE A 158 13.35 7.49 28.20
C PHE A 158 13.35 8.79 29.01
#